data_AF-A0A367S3H1-F1
#
_entry.id   AF-A0A367S3H1-F1
#
_cell.length_a   1.000
_cell.length_b   1.000
_cell.length_c   1.000
_cell.angle_alpha   90.00
_cell.angle_beta   90.00
_cell.angle_gamma   90.00
#
_symmetry.space_group_name_H-M   'P 1'
#
loop_
_entity.id
_entity.type
_entity.pdbx_description
1 polymer ?
#
loop_
_entity_poly.entity_id
_entity_poly.type
_entity_poly.pdbx_seq_one_letter_code
_entity_poly.pdbx_strand_id
1 'polypeptide(L)'
;MAEYDNLCKILAEKYPLDFTRWLLNQEPRKIEILKTELSIEPTRADSVTFLQTENRILHLEFQTTIKSQKPIALRMLDYYVRLTRKYQVPDR
;
A
#
# COMPACT_ATOMS: atom_id res chain seq x y z
N MET A 1 0.15 -0.41 24.24
CA MET A 1 -0.63 -0.84 23.06
C MET A 1 -0.27 0.01 21.83
N ALA A 2 1.01 0.09 21.48
CA ALA A 2 1.47 0.90 20.32
C ALA A 2 2.62 0.25 19.52
N GLU A 3 3.25 -0.82 20.05
CA GLU A 3 4.37 -1.50 19.37
C GLU A 3 3.94 -2.52 18.30
N TYR A 4 2.76 -3.12 18.42
CA TYR A 4 2.27 -4.12 17.46
C TYR A 4 1.59 -3.52 16.22
N ASP A 5 1.04 -2.30 16.32
CA ASP A 5 0.27 -1.65 15.24
C ASP A 5 1.11 -1.36 13.99
N ASN A 6 2.43 -1.40 14.11
CA ASN A 6 3.32 -1.07 13.01
C ASN A 6 4.20 -2.24 12.54
N LEU A 7 4.03 -3.44 13.10
CA LEU A 7 4.85 -4.59 12.69
C LEU A 7 4.67 -4.92 11.21
N CYS A 8 3.43 -4.92 10.72
CA CYS A 8 3.17 -5.19 9.30
C CYS A 8 3.79 -4.14 8.38
N LYS A 9 3.78 -2.86 8.79
CA LYS A 9 4.48 -1.79 8.08
C LYS A 9 5.98 -2.05 8.04
N ILE A 10 6.58 -2.35 9.19
CA ILE A 10 8.01 -2.62 9.33
C ILE A 10 8.40 -3.81 8.45
N LEU A 11 7.60 -4.88 8.46
CA LEU A 11 7.86 -6.06 7.63
C LEU A 11 7.73 -5.74 6.14
N ALA A 12 6.70 -5.01 5.73
CA ALA A 12 6.51 -4.62 4.33
C ALA A 12 7.63 -3.69 3.83
N GLU A 13 8.15 -2.81 4.67
CA GLU A 13 9.26 -1.92 4.33
C GLU A 13 10.63 -2.60 4.41
N LYS A 14 10.81 -3.59 5.30
CA LYS A 14 12.08 -4.32 5.45
C LYS A 14 12.23 -5.44 4.42
N TYR A 15 11.12 -6.07 4.01
CA TYR A 15 11.08 -7.21 3.10
C TYR A 15 10.17 -6.96 1.89
N PRO A 16 10.29 -5.83 1.17
CA PRO A 16 9.36 -5.47 0.09
C PRO A 16 9.36 -6.51 -1.04
N LEU A 17 10.53 -7.11 -1.32
CA LEU A 17 10.72 -8.13 -2.35
C LEU A 17 9.91 -9.38 -2.01
N ASP A 18 9.99 -9.85 -0.76
CA ASP A 18 9.30 -11.05 -0.32
C ASP A 18 7.77 -10.84 -0.31
N PHE A 19 7.30 -9.67 0.12
CA PHE A 19 5.89 -9.30 0.03
C PHE A 19 5.38 -9.28 -1.41
N THR A 20 6.17 -8.73 -2.33
CA THR A 20 5.79 -8.62 -3.75
C THR A 20 5.77 -10.00 -4.41
N ARG A 21 6.79 -10.83 -4.14
CA ARG A 21 6.82 -12.24 -4.58
C ARG A 21 5.63 -13.02 -4.05
N TRP A 22 5.34 -12.88 -2.76
CA TRP A 22 4.23 -13.59 -2.11
C TRP A 22 2.86 -13.22 -2.70
N LEU A 23 2.59 -11.93 -2.89
CA LEU A 23 1.28 -11.45 -3.34
C LEU A 23 1.06 -11.52 -4.84
N LEU A 24 2.11 -11.32 -5.64
CA LEU A 24 2.01 -11.33 -7.10
C LEU A 24 2.39 -12.68 -7.72
N ASN A 25 2.99 -13.60 -6.95
CA ASN A 25 3.56 -14.85 -7.44
C ASN A 25 4.50 -14.64 -8.64
N GLN A 26 5.26 -13.55 -8.61
CA GLN A 26 6.16 -13.10 -9.66
C GLN A 26 7.45 -12.59 -9.05
N GLU A 27 8.54 -12.71 -9.81
CA GLU A 27 9.86 -12.22 -9.43
C GLU A 27 10.05 -10.79 -9.96
N PRO A 28 9.93 -9.74 -9.12
CA PRO A 28 10.16 -8.37 -9.58
C PRO A 28 11.66 -8.16 -9.80
N ARG A 29 12.04 -7.58 -10.93
CA ARG A 29 13.40 -7.14 -11.26
C ARG A 29 13.76 -5.83 -10.56
N LYS A 30 12.77 -4.96 -10.33
CA LYS A 30 12.91 -3.69 -9.60
C LYS A 30 11.80 -3.56 -8.57
N ILE A 31 12.18 -3.15 -7.37
CA ILE A 31 11.24 -2.77 -6.32
C ILE A 31 11.68 -1.48 -5.63
N GLU A 32 10.72 -0.60 -5.40
CA GLU A 32 10.93 0.67 -4.73
C GLU A 32 9.80 0.94 -3.74
N ILE A 33 10.15 1.35 -2.52
CA ILE A 33 9.16 1.72 -1.51
C ILE A 33 8.79 3.19 -1.73
N LEU A 34 7.53 3.43 -2.04
CA LEU A 34 7.01 4.77 -2.23
C LEU A 34 6.61 5.36 -0.89
N LYS A 35 7.49 6.19 -0.31
CA LYS A 35 7.22 6.99 0.89
C LYS A 35 6.31 8.17 0.56
N THR A 36 5.07 7.88 0.19
CA THR A 36 4.03 8.90 0.06
C THR A 36 3.17 8.94 1.30
N GLU A 37 3.22 10.05 2.00
CA GLU A 37 2.16 10.41 2.94
C GLU A 37 0.95 10.89 2.13
N LEU A 38 -0.07 10.05 2.02
CA LEU A 38 -1.38 10.48 1.52
C LEU A 38 -2.09 11.25 2.65
N SER A 39 -1.71 12.50 2.85
CA SER A 39 -2.34 13.35 3.86
C SER A 39 -3.72 13.83 3.38
N ILE A 40 -4.71 13.71 4.29
CA ILE A 40 -5.99 14.45 4.46
C ILE A 40 -7.09 13.48 4.93
N GLU A 41 -7.45 13.64 6.21
CA GLU A 41 -8.71 13.34 6.94
C GLU A 41 -9.50 12.02 6.72
N PRO A 42 -10.11 11.49 7.80
CA PRO A 42 -9.87 10.16 8.32
C PRO A 42 -10.46 9.08 7.42
N THR A 43 -9.60 8.30 6.79
CA THR A 43 -10.02 7.06 6.11
C THR A 43 -9.14 5.90 6.53
N ARG A 44 -8.80 5.89 7.83
CA ARG A 44 -7.62 5.21 8.40
C ARG A 44 -7.63 3.70 8.14
N ALA A 45 -6.71 3.27 7.30
CA ALA A 45 -5.93 2.09 7.61
C ALA A 45 -5.06 2.38 8.84
N ASP A 46 -4.67 1.34 9.58
CA ASP A 46 -3.67 1.51 10.63
C ASP A 46 -2.28 1.70 10.02
N SER A 47 -2.02 1.06 8.87
CA SER A 47 -0.84 1.34 8.05
C SER A 47 -1.12 1.15 6.57
N VAL A 48 -0.48 1.99 5.75
CA VAL A 48 -0.46 1.89 4.28
C VAL A 48 0.99 1.88 3.80
N THR A 49 1.32 0.92 2.94
CA THR A 49 2.63 0.84 2.27
C THR A 49 2.42 0.67 0.78
N PHE A 50 3.20 1.40 -0.02
CA PHE A 50 3.18 1.33 -1.48
C PHE A 50 4.51 0.79 -2.00
N LEU A 51 4.45 -0.28 -2.79
CA LEU A 51 5.61 -0.89 -3.42
C LEU A 51 5.50 -0.73 -4.93
N GLN A 52 6.38 0.06 -5.53
CA GLN A 52 6.46 0.19 -6.98
C GLN A 52 7.31 -0.93 -7.57
N THR A 53 6.74 -1.62 -8.55
CA THR A 53 7.43 -2.56 -9.44
C THR A 53 7.55 -1.94 -10.83
N GLU A 54 8.02 -2.68 -11.83
CA GLU A 54 8.23 -2.16 -13.19
C GLU A 54 6.95 -1.69 -13.87
N ASN A 55 5.83 -2.35 -13.60
CA ASN A 55 4.58 -2.16 -14.34
C ASN A 55 3.36 -1.85 -13.48
N ARG A 56 3.53 -1.72 -12.16
CA ARG A 56 2.43 -1.44 -11.23
C ARG A 56 2.92 -0.95 -9.88
N ILE A 57 2.02 -0.32 -9.14
CA ILE A 57 2.16 -0.07 -7.70
C ILE A 57 1.31 -1.10 -6.96
N LEU A 58 1.93 -1.85 -6.06
CA LEU A 58 1.26 -2.70 -5.10
C LEU A 58 0.90 -1.86 -3.87
N HIS A 59 -0.40 -1.78 -3.58
CA HIS A 59 -0.94 -1.07 -2.43
C HIS A 59 -1.25 -2.06 -1.31
N LEU A 60 -0.55 -1.94 -0.19
CA LEU A 60 -0.72 -2.77 1.00
C LEU A 60 -1.39 -1.95 2.10
N GLU A 61 -2.56 -2.42 2.54
CA GLU A 61 -3.33 -1.81 3.62
C GLU A 61 -3.44 -2.79 4.80
N PHE A 62 -3.03 -2.36 5.99
CA PHE A 62 -3.13 -3.13 7.22
C PHE A 62 -4.12 -2.47 8.17
N GLN A 63 -5.05 -3.27 8.71
CA GLN A 63 -6.05 -2.85 9.68
C GLN A 63 -6.15 -3.89 10.80
N THR A 64 -6.28 -3.38 12.02
CA THR A 64 -6.56 -4.11 13.26
C THR A 64 -8.06 -4.35 13.43
N THR A 65 -8.89 -3.48 12.85
CA THR A 65 -10.35 -3.58 12.89
C THR A 65 -10.91 -4.04 11.55
N ILE A 66 -11.85 -4.99 11.59
CA ILE A 66 -12.49 -5.53 10.37
C ILE A 66 -13.47 -4.51 9.76
N LYS A 67 -14.02 -3.60 10.57
CA LYS A 67 -15.04 -2.63 10.15
C LYS A 67 -14.40 -1.31 9.72
N SER A 68 -14.38 -1.08 8.41
CA SER A 68 -14.04 0.23 7.85
C SER A 68 -15.24 1.20 7.96
N GLN A 69 -15.00 2.44 8.39
CA GLN A 69 -16.04 3.48 8.47
C GLN A 69 -16.48 3.98 7.08
N LYS A 70 -15.56 4.01 6.11
CA LYS A 70 -15.90 4.26 4.69
C LYS A 70 -15.91 2.95 3.91
N PRO A 71 -16.75 2.81 2.88
CA PRO A 71 -16.71 1.64 1.99
C PRO A 71 -15.30 1.43 1.44
N ILE A 72 -14.76 0.21 1.57
CA ILE A 72 -13.40 -0.15 1.13
C ILE A 72 -13.22 0.20 -0.36
N ALA A 73 -14.24 -0.07 -1.18
CA ALA A 73 -14.21 0.22 -2.62
C ALA A 73 -13.98 1.71 -2.92
N LEU A 74 -14.66 2.61 -2.19
CA LEU A 74 -14.49 4.06 -2.38
C LEU A 74 -13.09 4.51 -1.97
N ARG A 75 -12.54 3.93 -0.90
CA ARG A 75 -11.17 4.21 -0.44
C ARG A 75 -10.13 3.71 -1.45
N MET A 76 -10.29 2.50 -1.99
CA MET A 76 -9.40 1.98 -3.03
C MET A 76 -9.41 2.83 -4.29
N LEU A 77 -10.59 3.34 -4.70
CA LEU A 77 -10.71 4.25 -5.84
C LEU A 77 -9.97 5.57 -5.60
N ASP A 78 -10.11 6.17 -4.41
CA ASP A 78 -9.41 7.41 -4.06
C ASP A 78 -7.88 7.21 -4.09
N TYR A 79 -7.39 6.09 -3.55
CA TYR A 79 -5.96 5.75 -3.63
C TYR A 79 -5.49 5.57 -5.07
N TYR A 80 -6.24 4.84 -5.89
CA TYR A 80 -5.91 4.65 -7.30
C TYR A 80 -5.74 5.99 -8.00
N VAL A 81 -6.75 6.87 -7.93
CA VAL A 81 -6.72 8.17 -8.62
C VAL A 81 -5.54 9.02 -8.17
N ARG A 82 -5.24 9.06 -6.86
CA ARG A 82 -4.11 9.84 -6.32
C ARG A 82 -2.76 9.30 -6.77
N LEU A 83 -2.58 7.98 -6.72
CA LEU A 83 -1.33 7.34 -7.14
C LEU A 83 -1.10 7.49 -8.64
N THR A 84 -2.13 7.29 -9.46
CA THR A 84 -2.04 7.50 -10.91
C THR A 84 -1.65 8.94 -11.24
N ARG A 85 -2.25 9.94 -10.56
CA ARG A 85 -1.88 11.36 -10.73
C ARG A 85 -0.45 11.64 -10.30
N LYS A 86 0.02 11.05 -9.20
CA LYS A 86 1.35 11.35 -8.62
C LYS A 86 2.48 10.64 -9.35
N TYR A 87 2.28 9.38 -9.73
CA TYR A 87 3.33 8.50 -10.23
C TYR A 87 3.20 8.17 -11.71
N GLN A 88 2.15 8.65 -12.40
CA GLN A 88 1.89 8.40 -13.81
C GLN A 88 2.01 6.90 -14.15
N VAL A 89 1.52 6.06 -13.25
CA VAL A 89 1.56 4.61 -13.45
C VAL A 89 0.80 4.31 -14.73
N PRO A 90 1.39 3.59 -15.70
CA PRO A 90 0.69 3.27 -16.93
C PRO A 90 -0.59 2.49 -16.58
N ASP A 91 -1.71 2.91 -17.17
CA ASP A 91 -2.91 2.10 -17.20
C ASP A 91 -2.54 0.76 -17.85
N ARG A 92 -2.87 -0.35 -17.18
CA ARG A 92 -2.54 -1.71 -17.62
C ARG A 92 -2.95 -1.99 -19.07
#